data_AF-A0AAW6NH86-F1
#
_entry.id   AF-A0AAW6NH86-F1
#
_cell.length_a   1.000
_cell.length_b   1.000
_cell.length_c   1.000
_cell.angle_alpha   90.00
_cell.angle_beta   90.00
_cell.angle_gamma   90.00
#
_symmetry.space_group_name_H-M   'P 1'
#
loop_
_entity.id
_entity.type
_entity.pdbx_description
1 polymer ?
#
loop_
_entity_poly.entity_id
_entity_poly.type
_entity_poly.pdbx_seq_one_letter_code
_entity_poly.pdbx_strand_id
1 'polypeptide(L)' 'MQASPEGHISITGVSKFFGRHKALDNVTLEIPPGSV' A
#
# COMPACT_ATOMS: atom_id res chain seq x y z
N MET A 1 11.82 -15.85 -13.86
CA MET A 1 12.24 -14.44 -13.88
C MET A 1 12.10 -13.91 -12.47
N GLN A 2 13.21 -13.56 -11.82
CA GLN A 2 13.16 -12.91 -10.52
C GLN A 2 12.72 -11.47 -10.78
N ALA A 3 11.52 -11.10 -10.36
CA ALA A 3 11.04 -9.72 -10.50
C ALA A 3 12.04 -8.81 -9.79
N SER A 4 12.53 -7.78 -10.48
CA SER A 4 13.38 -6.78 -9.83
C SER A 4 12.57 -6.13 -8.70
N PRO A 5 13.16 -5.87 -7.53
CA PRO A 5 12.46 -5.21 -6.43
C PRO A 5 12.12 -3.73 -6.74
N GLU A 6 12.71 -3.19 -7.81
CA GLU A 6 12.45 -1.84 -8.28
C GLU A 6 11.00 -1.68 -8.75
N GLY A 7 10.31 -0.68 -8.21
CA GLY A 7 8.90 -0.41 -8.53
C GLY A 7 7.89 -1.28 -7.78
N HIS A 8 8.33 -2.19 -6.91
CA HIS A 8 7.43 -2.93 -6.03
C HIS A 8 6.95 -2.03 -4.89
N ILE A 9 5.65 -1.97 -4.65
CA ILE A 9 5.06 -1.16 -3.57
C ILE A 9 4.35 -2.08 -2.59
N SER A 10 4.81 -2.06 -1.34
CA SER A 10 4.17 -2.75 -0.22
C SER A 10 3.67 -1.71 0.79
N ILE A 11 2.37 -1.76 1.10
CA ILE A 11 1.72 -0.94 2.11
C ILE A 11 1.12 -1.89 3.15
N THR A 12 1.48 -1.72 4.42
CA THR A 12 0.96 -2.58 5.49
C THR A 12 0.53 -1.74 6.69
N GLY A 13 -0.62 -2.06 7.25
CA GLY A 13 -1.09 -1.46 8.51
C GLY A 13 -1.32 0.05 8.43
N VAL A 14 -1.52 0.60 7.23
CA VAL A 14 -1.69 2.05 7.07
C VAL A 14 -3.09 2.46 7.51
N SER A 15 -3.13 3.45 8.40
CA SER A 15 -4.36 4.11 8.84
C SER A 15 -4.24 5.61 8.62
N LYS A 16 -5.35 6.26 8.23
CA LYS A 16 -5.43 7.71 8.04
C LYS A 16 -6.71 8.24 8.64
N PHE A 17 -6.60 9.33 9.40
CA PHE A 17 -7.71 9.99 10.05
C PHE A 17 -7.85 11.43 9.58
N PHE A 18 -9.09 11.91 9.53
CA PHE A 18 -9.46 13.32 9.38
C PHE A 18 -10.39 13.67 10.54
N GLY A 19 -9.82 14.26 11.60
CA GLY A 19 -10.52 14.43 12.87
C GLY A 19 -10.92 13.08 13.46
N ARG A 20 -12.22 12.89 13.71
CA ARG A 20 -12.78 11.63 14.21
C ARG A 20 -13.08 10.61 13.10
N HIS A 21 -12.98 11.01 11.83
CA HIS A 21 -13.25 10.12 10.71
C HIS A 21 -12.00 9.33 10.37
N LYS A 22 -12.14 8.01 10.27
CA LYS A 22 -11.09 7.12 9.82
C LYS A 22 -11.25 6.89 8.32
N ALA A 23 -10.40 7.55 7.53
CA ALA A 23 -10.44 7.45 6.07
C ALA A 23 -9.76 6.18 5.56
N LEU A 24 -8.70 5.72 6.24
CA LEU A 24 -8.09 4.42 6.01
C LEU A 24 -7.95 3.72 7.37
N ASP A 25 -8.31 2.45 7.42
CA ASP A 25 -8.19 1.61 8.63
C ASP A 25 -7.40 0.35 8.33
N ASN A 26 -6.20 0.26 8.92
CA ASN A 26 -5.34 -0.92 8.89
C ASN A 26 -5.23 -1.56 7.49
N VAL A 27 -5.05 -0.72 6.47
CA VAL A 27 -5.06 -1.15 5.08
C VAL A 27 -3.72 -1.79 4.73
N THR A 28 -3.82 -2.90 3.99
CA THR A 28 -2.70 -3.61 3.39
C THR A 28 -2.90 -3.70 1.88
N LEU A 29 -1.85 -3.45 1.11
CA LEU A 29 -1.84 -3.52 -0.34
C LEU A 29 -0.45 -3.93 -0.83
N GLU A 30 -0.43 -4.81 -1.83
CA GLU A 30 0.77 -5.20 -2.58
C GLU A 30 0.57 -4.84 -4.05
N ILE A 31 1.52 -4.11 -4.62
CA ILE A 31 1.50 -3.71 -6.02
C ILE A 31 2.77 -4.21 -6.71
N PRO A 32 2.65 -5.17 -7.64
CA PRO A 32 3.77 -5.61 -8.46
C PRO A 32 4.32 -4.47 -9.32
N PRO A 33 5.63 -4.47 -9.64
CA PRO A 33 6.21 -3.52 -10.59
C PRO A 33 5.44 -3.48 -11.92
N GLY A 34 5.19 -2.28 -12.44
CA GLY A 34 4.52 -2.07 -13.74
C GLY A 34 2.99 -2.13 -13.73
N SER A 35 2.36 -2.27 -12.55
CA SER A 35 0.91 -2.18 -12.40
C SER A 35 0.39 -0.75 -12.59
N VAL A 36 -0.87 -0.61 -13.05
CA VAL A 36 -1.60 0.67 -13.25
C VAL A 36 -2.87 0.67 -12.39
#